data_AF-A0A0S9C6Z5-F1
#
_entry.id   AF-A0A0S9C6Z5-F1
#
_cell.length_a   1.000
_cell.length_b   1.000
_cell.length_c   1.000
_cell.angle_alpha   90.00
_cell.angle_beta   90.00
_cell.angle_gamma   90.00
#
_symmetry.space_group_name_H-M   'P 1'
#
loop_
_entity.id
_entity.type
_entity.pdbx_description
1 polymer ?
#
loop_
_entity_poly.entity_id
_entity_poly.type
_entity_poly.pdbx_seq_one_letter_code
_entity_poly.pdbx_strand_id
1 'polypeptide(L)'
;MNEIPLHPANASLVLCPDGPILVRGDFDVVMPSGEPVPRQRKTVALCRCGASAIKPYCDGTHKMINFRTEPPDVQGRGTSGRPN
;
A
#
# COMPACT_ATOMS: atom_id res chain seq x y z
N MET A 1 -23.71 -3.93 -8.05
CA MET A 1 -23.88 -3.94 -6.58
C MET A 1 -22.67 -4.64 -6.01
N ASN A 2 -21.59 -3.89 -5.74
CA ASN A 2 -20.37 -4.44 -5.12
C ASN A 2 -20.34 -3.96 -3.67
N GLU A 3 -21.04 -4.68 -2.81
CA GLU A 3 -20.95 -4.50 -1.37
C GLU A 3 -19.57 -5.01 -0.94
N ILE A 4 -18.63 -4.08 -0.73
CA ILE A 4 -17.36 -4.36 -0.05
C ILE A 4 -17.73 -4.79 1.37
N PRO A 5 -17.45 -6.03 1.82
CA PRO A 5 -17.91 -6.48 3.13
C PRO A 5 -17.32 -5.60 4.23
N LEU A 6 -18.18 -4.83 4.90
CA LEU A 6 -17.88 -4.08 6.11
C LEU A 6 -17.72 -5.05 7.28
N HIS A 7 -16.66 -5.86 7.27
CA HIS A 7 -16.11 -6.33 8.54
C HIS A 7 -15.52 -5.08 9.22
N PRO A 8 -15.68 -4.89 10.55
CA PRO A 8 -14.88 -3.93 11.27
C PRO A 8 -13.46 -4.50 11.34
N ALA A 9 -12.73 -4.43 10.23
CA ALA A 9 -11.31 -4.65 10.25
C ALA A 9 -10.75 -3.50 11.10
N ASN A 10 -10.18 -3.83 12.25
CA ASN A 10 -9.56 -2.85 13.14
C ASN A 10 -8.53 -1.99 12.40
N ALA A 11 -8.04 -2.45 11.24
CA ALA A 11 -7.31 -1.63 10.28
C ALA A 11 -7.85 -1.75 8.83
N SER A 12 -7.78 -0.66 8.08
CA SER A 12 -8.05 -0.60 6.63
C SER A 12 -6.79 -0.20 5.87
N LEU A 13 -6.59 -0.79 4.69
CA LEU A 13 -5.48 -0.50 3.79
C LEU A 13 -6.01 0.07 2.49
N VAL A 14 -5.45 1.20 2.04
CA VAL A 14 -5.79 1.82 0.76
C VAL A 14 -4.52 2.01 -0.06
N LEU A 15 -4.44 1.34 -1.19
CA LEU A 15 -3.35 1.49 -2.15
C LEU A 15 -3.64 2.74 -2.99
N CYS A 16 -2.88 3.81 -2.75
CA CYS A 16 -3.01 5.01 -3.57
C CYS A 16 -2.37 4.75 -4.95
N PRO A 17 -3.05 5.11 -6.07
CA PRO A 17 -2.45 5.08 -7.40
C PRO A 17 -1.12 5.81 -7.40
N ASP A 18 -0.08 5.19 -7.96
CA ASP A 18 1.26 5.77 -8.08
C ASP A 18 1.88 6.22 -6.74
N GLY A 19 1.32 5.74 -5.63
CA GLY A 19 1.57 6.29 -4.32
C GLY A 19 1.74 5.25 -3.22
N PRO A 20 1.76 5.72 -1.96
CA PRO A 20 1.95 4.88 -0.79
C PRO A 20 0.72 4.04 -0.46
N ILE A 21 0.91 3.11 0.47
CA ILE A 21 -0.19 2.38 1.09
C ILE A 21 -0.63 3.16 2.33
N LEU A 22 -1.86 3.66 2.34
CA LEU A 22 -2.45 4.29 3.51
C LEU A 22 -3.04 3.21 4.40
N VAL A 23 -2.50 3.06 5.59
CA VAL A 23 -3.03 2.13 6.60
C VAL A 23 -3.67 2.96 7.71
N ARG A 24 -4.92 2.67 8.02
CA ARG A 24 -5.72 3.36 9.05
C ARG A 24 -6.22 2.38 10.07
N GLY A 25 -6.28 2.77 11.34
CA GLY A 25 -6.88 1.99 12.42
C GLY A 25 -5.87 1.51 13.43
N ASP A 26 -6.19 0.42 14.11
CA ASP A 26 -5.36 -0.23 15.12
C ASP A 26 -4.59 -1.40 14.49
N PHE A 27 -3.27 -1.22 14.38
CA PHE A 27 -2.35 -2.18 13.78
C PHE A 27 -0.95 -1.94 14.35
N ASP A 28 -0.05 -2.90 14.18
CA ASP A 28 1.38 -2.74 14.44
C ASP A 28 2.17 -2.81 13.13
N VAL A 29 3.32 -2.12 13.08
CA VAL A 29 4.27 -2.28 11.98
C VAL A 29 5.49 -2.91 12.60
N VAL A 30 5.90 -4.06 12.08
CA VAL A 30 7.02 -4.84 12.62
C VAL A 30 8.04 -5.02 11.50
N MET A 31 9.32 -4.80 11.82
CA MET A 31 10.42 -5.07 10.89
C MET A 31 10.65 -6.58 10.76
N PRO A 32 11.35 -7.05 9.71
CA PRO A 32 11.73 -8.47 9.61
C PRO A 32 12.51 -9.00 10.82
N SER A 33 13.18 -8.12 11.58
CA SER A 33 13.85 -8.44 12.84
C SER A 33 12.92 -8.72 14.02
N GLY A 34 11.61 -8.45 13.88
CA GLY A 34 10.64 -8.51 14.98
C GLY A 34 10.52 -7.21 15.78
N GLU A 35 11.29 -6.17 15.45
CA GLU A 35 11.23 -4.89 16.15
C GLU A 35 10.01 -4.06 15.70
N PRO A 36 9.18 -3.54 16.64
CA PRO A 36 8.06 -2.68 16.29
C PRO A 36 8.56 -1.31 15.85
N VAL A 37 8.02 -0.81 14.74
CA VAL A 37 8.32 0.52 14.23
C VAL A 37 7.40 1.55 14.91
N PRO A 38 7.96 2.62 15.50
CA PRO A 38 7.17 3.59 16.23
C PRO A 38 6.24 4.36 15.28
N ARG A 39 4.94 4.35 15.61
CA ARG A 39 3.92 5.17 14.95
C ARG A 39 3.52 6.33 15.85
N GLN A 40 3.36 7.50 15.26
CA GLN A 40 2.84 8.68 15.97
C GLN A 40 1.34 8.92 15.73
N ARG A 41 0.75 8.24 14.74
CA ARG A 41 -0.61 8.51 14.26
C ARG A 41 -1.39 7.24 13.97
N LYS A 42 -2.72 7.31 14.09
CA LYS A 42 -3.69 6.25 13.72
C LYS A 42 -3.73 5.95 12.22
N THR A 43 -3.12 6.83 11.41
CA THR A 43 -2.99 6.66 9.97
C THR A 43 -1.54 6.86 9.60
N VAL A 44 -0.97 5.87 8.90
CA VAL A 44 0.40 5.93 8.40
C VAL A 44 0.42 5.69 6.89
N ALA A 45 1.41 6.27 6.22
CA ALA A 45 1.67 6.03 4.81
C ALA A 45 2.91 5.13 4.71
N LEU A 46 2.74 3.91 4.22
CA LEU A 46 3.84 2.98 3.98
C LEU A 46 4.41 3.15 2.58
N CYS A 47 5.73 3.08 2.47
CA CYS A 47 6.44 3.17 1.21
C CYS A 47 6.12 1.95 0.35
N ARG A 48 5.67 2.22 -0.88
CA ARG A 48 5.48 1.22 -1.92
C ARG A 48 6.48 1.34 -3.08
N CYS A 49 7.11 2.51 -3.22
CA CYS A 49 8.02 2.84 -4.32
C CYS A 49 9.48 2.38 -4.12
N GLY A 50 9.84 1.89 -2.93
CA GLY A 50 11.21 1.47 -2.60
C GLY A 50 12.23 2.61 -2.36
N ALA A 51 11.95 3.83 -2.80
CA ALA A 51 12.93 4.93 -2.75
C ALA A 51 12.88 5.81 -1.48
N SER A 52 11.91 5.61 -0.59
CA SER A 52 11.82 6.42 0.65
C SER A 52 13.10 6.34 1.50
N ALA A 53 13.50 7.47 2.07
CA ALA A 53 14.61 7.58 3.02
C ALA A 53 14.21 7.18 4.46
N ILE A 54 12.91 7.17 4.77
CA ILE A 54 12.36 6.88 6.11
C ILE A 54 11.60 5.55 6.17
N LYS A 55 12.12 4.52 5.47
CA LYS A 55 11.48 3.20 5.43
C LYS A 55 11.17 2.69 6.85
N PRO A 56 10.00 2.06 7.08
CA PRO A 56 9.00 1.63 6.09
C PRO A 56 8.00 2.71 5.65
N TYR A 57 8.14 3.96 6.13
CA TYR A 57 7.19 5.04 5.83
C TYR A 57 7.46 5.72 4.49
N CYS A 58 6.45 6.40 3.96
CA CYS A 58 6.55 7.24 2.77
C CYS A 58 6.90 8.68 3.14
N ASP A 59 7.95 9.23 2.54
CA ASP A 59 8.39 10.63 2.63
C ASP A 59 7.95 11.51 1.43
N GLY A 60 7.26 10.93 0.45
CA GLY A 60 6.90 11.62 -0.78
C GLY A 60 7.85 11.39 -1.96
N THR A 61 8.94 10.64 -1.78
CA THR A 61 9.91 10.33 -2.85
C THR A 61 9.28 9.67 -4.08
N HIS A 62 8.15 8.95 -3.91
CA HIS A 62 7.38 8.38 -5.02
C HIS A 62 6.99 9.44 -6.09
N LYS A 63 6.74 10.69 -5.69
CA LYS A 63 6.45 11.79 -6.63
C LYS A 63 7.70 12.24 -7.36
N MET A 64 8.84 12.30 -6.66
CA MET A 64 10.11 12.76 -7.24
C MET A 64 10.66 11.78 -8.28
N ILE A 65 10.47 10.48 -8.07
CA ILE A 65 10.94 9.43 -8.99
C ILE A 65 9.90 9.08 -10.06
N ASN A 66 8.75 9.77 -10.10
CA ASN A 66 7.64 9.43 -10.99
C ASN A 66 7.22 7.95 -10.88
N PHE A 67 7.10 7.42 -9.65
CA PHE A 67 6.67 6.04 -9.42
C PHE A 67 5.31 5.80 -10.09
N ARG A 68 5.20 4.76 -10.92
CA ARG A 68 3.95 4.37 -11.57
C ARG A 68 3.60 2.95 -11.23
N THR A 69 2.32 2.71 -11.03
CA THR A 69 1.82 1.35 -10.81
C THR A 69 0.77 1.02 -11.83
N GLU A 70 0.83 -0.20 -12.33
CA GLU A 70 -0.20 -0.72 -13.22
C GLU A 70 -1.56 -0.62 -12.52
N PRO A 71 -2.60 -0.18 -13.23
CA PRO A 71 -3.94 -0.25 -12.68
C PRO A 71 -4.22 -1.72 -12.33
N PRO A 72 -4.94 -2.01 -11.23
CA PRO A 72 -5.36 -3.36 -10.94
C PRO A 72 -6.09 -3.90 -12.16
N ASP A 73 -5.75 -5.11 -12.61
CA ASP A 73 -6.47 -5.78 -13.68
C ASP A 73 -7.90 -6.04 -13.22
N VAL A 74 -8.77 -5.08 -13.48
CA VAL A 74 -10.20 -5.11 -13.17
C VAL A 74 -10.97 -5.97 -14.18
N GLN A 75 -10.30 -6.53 -15.17
CA GLN A 75 -10.88 -7.50 -16.07
C GLN A 75 -10.52 -8.87 -15.52
N GLY A 76 -11.53 -9.65 -15.13
CA GLY A 76 -11.37 -11.09 -14.87
C GLY A 76 -11.01 -11.86 -16.15
N ARG A 77 -9.91 -11.50 -16.81
CA ARG A 77 -9.30 -12.21 -17.91
C ARG A 77 -8.17 -13.03 -17.32
N GLY A 78 -8.48 -14.29 -17.02
CA GLY A 78 -7.45 -15.32 -16.97
C GLY A 78 -6.56 -15.15 -18.20
N THR A 79 -5.25 -15.17 -17.99
CA THR A 79 -4.25 -14.99 -19.02
C THR A 79 -4.41 -16.06 -20.11
N SER A 80 -5.19 -15.78 -21.14
CA SER A 80 -5.08 -16.44 -22.44
C SER A 80 -4.63 -15.40 -23.44
N GLY A 81 -3.33 -15.43 -23.76
CA GLY A 81 -2.79 -14.66 -24.87
C GLY A 81 -1.38 -14.16 -24.65
N ARG A 82 -0.41 -15.02 -24.96
CA ARG A 82 0.91 -14.59 -25.45
C ARG A 82 0.75 -14.09 -26.90
N PRO A 83 1.28 -12.92 -27.24
CA PRO A 83 1.88 -12.70 -28.56
C PRO A 83 3.29 -12.10 -28.38
N ASN A 84 4.33 -12.38 -29.17
CA ASN A 84 4.60 -13.25 -30.32
C ASN A 84 6.02 -13.80 -30.05
#